data_AF-A0A8S0FRJ5-F1
#
_entry.id   AF-A0A8S0FRJ5-F1
#
_cell.length_a   1.000
_cell.length_b   1.000
_cell.length_c   1.000
_cell.angle_alpha   90.00
_cell.angle_beta   90.00
_cell.angle_gamma   90.00
#
_symmetry.space_group_name_H-M   'P 1'
#
loop_
_entity.id
_entity.type
_entity.pdbx_description
1 polymer ?
#
loop_
_entity_poly.entity_id
_entity_poly.type
_entity_poly.pdbx_seq_one_letter_code
_entity_poly.pdbx_strand_id
1 'polypeptide(L)'
;MIDLYFAPTPNGHKITLFLEEAGLDYRLIKVDLGKGGQFRPEFLRISPNNKIPAIVDHSPADGGEPLSLFESGAILLYLAEKTGLFLNHETRCPVNAPSHYSGYSGR
;
A
#
# COMPACT_ATOMS: atom_id res chain seq x y z
N MET A 1 -3.04 -7.34 9.17
CA MET A 1 -4.22 -6.48 8.90
C MET A 1 -3.73 -5.07 8.61
N ILE A 2 -4.11 -4.49 7.48
CA ILE A 2 -3.74 -3.13 7.06
C ILE A 2 -4.92 -2.17 7.26
N ASP A 3 -4.72 -1.05 7.95
CA ASP A 3 -5.67 0.07 7.86
C ASP A 3 -5.29 0.97 6.69
N LEU A 4 -6.19 1.17 5.74
CA LEU A 4 -6.00 2.07 4.61
C LEU A 4 -6.86 3.33 4.80
N TYR A 5 -6.21 4.47 5.04
CA TYR A 5 -6.84 5.78 5.04
C TYR A 5 -7.05 6.26 3.60
N PHE A 6 -8.31 6.36 3.19
CA PHE A 6 -8.70 6.38 1.79
C PHE A 6 -9.66 7.52 1.44
N ALA A 7 -9.50 8.04 0.22
CA ALA A 7 -10.54 8.74 -0.51
C ALA A 7 -10.54 8.24 -1.98
N PRO A 8 -11.69 8.24 -2.67
CA PRO A 8 -11.83 7.71 -4.04
C PRO A 8 -11.13 8.63 -5.06
N THR A 9 -9.82 8.49 -5.14
CA THR A 9 -8.92 9.29 -5.98
C THR A 9 -7.91 8.37 -6.66
N PRO A 10 -7.24 8.79 -7.74
CA PRO A 10 -6.22 7.97 -8.40
C PRO A 10 -5.13 7.47 -7.43
N ASN A 11 -4.65 8.31 -6.52
CA ASN A 11 -3.64 7.90 -5.54
C ASN A 11 -4.20 6.91 -4.51
N GLY A 12 -5.46 7.07 -4.08
CA GLY A 12 -6.12 6.09 -3.20
C GLY A 12 -6.27 4.73 -3.87
N HIS A 13 -6.71 4.71 -5.14
CA HIS A 13 -6.95 3.48 -5.89
C HIS A 13 -5.70 2.65 -6.16
N LYS A 14 -4.51 3.27 -6.23
CA LYS A 14 -3.23 2.53 -6.30
C LYS A 14 -3.13 1.49 -5.20
N ILE A 15 -3.51 1.86 -3.97
CA ILE A 15 -3.31 1.00 -2.80
C ILE A 15 -4.43 -0.04 -2.69
N THR A 16 -5.67 0.33 -3.00
CA THR A 16 -6.76 -0.68 -3.05
C THR A 16 -6.45 -1.74 -4.11
N LEU A 17 -5.97 -1.35 -5.30
CA LEU A 17 -5.60 -2.33 -6.33
C LEU A 17 -4.51 -3.28 -5.83
N PHE A 18 -3.44 -2.76 -5.23
CA PHE A 18 -2.40 -3.62 -4.68
C PHE A 18 -2.94 -4.60 -3.63
N LEU A 19 -3.72 -4.10 -2.66
CA LEU A 19 -4.24 -4.91 -1.56
C LEU A 19 -5.16 -6.04 -2.05
N GLU A 20 -6.04 -5.75 -3.02
CA GLU A 20 -6.90 -6.74 -3.65
C GLU A 20 -6.10 -7.78 -4.46
N GLU A 21 -5.16 -7.34 -5.30
CA GLU A 21 -4.31 -8.24 -6.11
C GLU A 21 -3.40 -9.12 -5.24
N ALA A 22 -2.92 -8.60 -4.12
CA ALA A 22 -2.10 -9.34 -3.15
C ALA A 22 -2.93 -10.24 -2.22
N GLY A 23 -4.27 -10.13 -2.22
CA GLY A 23 -5.16 -10.84 -1.30
C GLY A 23 -4.89 -10.50 0.18
N LEU A 24 -4.49 -9.26 0.48
CA LEU A 24 -4.17 -8.83 1.84
C LEU A 24 -5.42 -8.33 2.58
N ASP A 25 -5.62 -8.80 3.81
CA ASP A 25 -6.66 -8.28 4.70
C ASP A 25 -6.43 -6.80 5.02
N TYR A 26 -7.43 -5.97 4.72
CA TYR A 26 -7.40 -4.56 5.04
C TYR A 26 -8.76 -4.00 5.46
N ARG A 27 -8.71 -2.93 6.25
CA ARG A 27 -9.85 -2.10 6.62
C ARG A 27 -9.74 -0.75 5.94
N LEU A 28 -10.78 -0.36 5.21
CA LEU A 28 -10.85 0.92 4.54
C LEU A 28 -11.41 2.00 5.47
N ILE A 29 -10.60 2.98 5.83
CA ILE A 29 -10.94 4.12 6.69
C ILE A 29 -11.13 5.36 5.82
N LYS A 30 -12.38 5.81 5.66
CA LYS A 30 -12.67 6.97 4.81
C LYS A 30 -12.14 8.27 5.43
N VAL A 31 -11.42 9.05 4.62
CA VAL A 31 -11.03 10.43 4.92
C VAL A 31 -11.84 11.36 4.03
N ASP A 32 -12.71 12.16 4.64
CA ASP A 32 -13.50 13.16 3.92
C ASP A 32 -12.65 14.38 3.60
N LEU A 33 -12.14 14.45 2.36
CA LEU A 33 -11.27 15.54 1.91
C LEU A 33 -12.03 16.88 1.77
N GLY A 34 -13.34 16.83 1.50
CA GLY A 34 -14.17 18.01 1.34
C GLY A 34 -14.49 18.70 2.67
N LYS A 35 -14.48 17.95 3.77
CA LYS A 35 -14.64 18.46 5.14
C LYS A 35 -13.31 18.66 5.88
N GLY A 36 -12.18 18.56 5.18
CA GLY A 36 -10.86 18.77 5.79
C GLY A 36 -10.41 17.63 6.72
N GLY A 37 -10.92 16.41 6.53
CA GLY A 37 -10.58 15.25 7.35
C GLY A 37 -9.08 14.92 7.38
N GLN A 38 -8.33 15.34 6.36
CA GLN A 38 -6.88 15.23 6.22
C GLN A 38 -6.08 16.22 7.08
N PHE A 39 -6.74 17.19 7.72
CA PHE A 39 -6.11 18.15 8.63
C PHE A 39 -6.33 17.80 10.11
N ARG A 40 -7.07 16.72 10.38
CA ARG A 40 -7.34 16.29 11.75
C ARG A 40 -6.03 15.86 12.44
N PRO A 41 -5.77 16.26 13.69
CA PRO A 41 -4.52 15.95 14.37
C PRO A 41 -4.18 14.46 14.41
N GLU A 42 -5.19 13.59 14.58
CA GLU A 42 -5.00 12.14 14.58
C GLU A 42 -4.51 11.61 13.23
N PHE A 43 -4.98 12.19 12.12
CA PHE A 43 -4.54 11.80 10.78
C PHE A 43 -3.14 12.36 10.47
N LEU A 44 -2.83 13.58 10.93
CA LEU A 44 -1.51 14.19 10.72
C LEU A 44 -0.38 13.43 11.44
N ARG A 45 -0.68 12.68 12.50
CA ARG A 45 0.30 11.77 13.12
C ARG A 45 0.68 10.59 12.20
N ILE A 46 -0.18 10.24 11.25
CA ILE A 46 0.02 9.15 10.29
C ILE A 46 0.56 9.68 8.97
N SER A 47 -0.01 10.79 8.47
CA SER A 47 0.39 11.47 7.23
C SER A 47 0.62 12.96 7.51
N PRO A 48 1.83 13.35 7.94
CA PRO A 48 2.17 14.74 8.21
C PRO A 48 2.01 15.67 7.00
N ASN A 49 2.05 15.11 5.78
CA ASN A 49 1.82 15.83 4.52
C ASN A 49 0.32 16.06 4.21
N ASN A 50 -0.58 15.78 5.16
CA ASN A 50 -2.03 15.99 5.05
C ASN A 50 -2.66 15.39 3.76
N LYS A 51 -2.13 14.25 3.29
CA LYS A 51 -2.57 13.60 2.05
C LYS A 51 -2.89 12.13 2.26
N ILE A 52 -3.88 11.66 1.52
CA ILE A 52 -4.15 10.24 1.29
C ILE A 52 -3.43 9.77 0.01
N PRO A 53 -3.18 8.47 -0.16
CA PRO A 53 -3.38 7.39 0.83
C PRO A 53 -2.34 7.45 1.94
N ALA A 54 -2.71 6.87 3.08
CA ALA A 54 -1.81 6.50 4.16
C ALA A 54 -2.24 5.15 4.74
N ILE A 55 -1.31 4.37 5.26
CA ILE A 55 -1.59 3.08 5.89
C ILE A 55 -1.09 3.02 7.32
N VAL A 56 -1.71 2.14 8.11
CA VAL A 56 -1.12 1.59 9.33
C VAL A 56 -1.07 0.08 9.19
N ASP A 57 0.14 -0.48 9.25
CA ASP A 57 0.36 -1.92 9.26
C ASP A 57 0.48 -2.41 10.69
N HIS A 58 -0.49 -3.21 11.13
CA HIS A 58 -0.54 -3.76 12.50
C HIS A 58 0.30 -5.04 12.67
N SER A 59 0.97 -5.50 11.62
CA SER A 59 1.80 -6.72 11.66
C SER A 59 3.02 -6.55 10.75
N PRO A 60 3.91 -5.59 11.03
CA PRO A 60 5.13 -5.39 10.25
C PRO A 60 6.01 -6.64 10.31
N ALA A 61 6.83 -6.85 9.27
CA ALA A 61 7.60 -8.08 9.10
C ALA A 61 8.66 -8.31 10.20
N ASP A 62 9.10 -7.25 10.87
CA ASP A 62 10.04 -7.30 12.00
C ASP A 62 9.38 -7.63 13.35
N GLY A 63 8.05 -7.77 13.38
CA GLY A 63 7.27 -8.03 14.60
C GLY A 63 7.22 -6.84 15.56
N GLY A 64 7.60 -5.64 15.12
CA GLY A 64 7.56 -4.43 15.93
C GLY A 64 6.16 -3.84 16.12
N GLU A 65 6.13 -2.64 16.68
CA GLU A 65 4.92 -1.82 16.83
C GLU A 65 4.30 -1.44 15.47
N PRO A 66 3.00 -1.09 15.43
CA PRO A 66 2.33 -0.72 14.18
C PRO A 66 3.06 0.37 13.38
N LEU A 67 3.26 0.10 12.09
CA LEU A 67 4.00 0.99 11.19
C LEU A 67 3.04 1.90 10.43
N SER A 68 3.19 3.21 10.61
CA SER A 68 2.46 4.22 9.82
C SER A 68 3.27 4.66 8.61
N LEU A 69 2.65 4.69 7.43
CA LEU A 69 3.32 5.09 6.19
C LEU A 69 2.37 5.93 5.29
N PHE A 70 2.90 7.00 4.72
CA PHE A 70 2.21 7.83 3.72
C PHE A 70 3.05 7.92 2.44
N GLU A 71 2.55 8.61 1.41
CA GLU A 71 3.05 8.60 0.03
C GLU A 71 2.77 7.28 -0.71
N SER A 72 1.92 7.34 -1.74
CA SER A 72 1.45 6.13 -2.44
C SER A 72 2.58 5.29 -3.04
N GLY A 73 3.65 5.93 -3.52
CA GLY A 73 4.80 5.21 -4.08
C GLY A 73 5.59 4.43 -3.02
N ALA A 74 5.81 5.05 -1.85
CA ALA A 74 6.47 4.40 -0.72
C ALA A 74 5.61 3.25 -0.17
N ILE A 75 4.29 3.42 -0.11
CA ILE A 75 3.36 2.36 0.31
C ILE A 75 3.41 1.17 -0.64
N LEU A 76 3.37 1.40 -1.96
CA LEU A 76 3.48 0.30 -2.94
C LEU A 76 4.80 -0.44 -2.83
N LEU A 77 5.92 0.29 -2.67
CA LEU A 77 7.23 -0.30 -2.48
C LEU A 77 7.29 -1.15 -1.21
N TYR A 78 6.82 -0.60 -0.09
CA TYR A 78 6.75 -1.30 1.18
C TYR A 78 5.92 -2.58 1.10
N LEU A 79 4.71 -2.52 0.53
CA LEU A 79 3.84 -3.69 0.42
C LEU A 79 4.43 -4.74 -0.53
N ALA A 80 5.07 -4.31 -1.63
CA ALA A 80 5.75 -5.21 -2.55
C ALA A 80 6.92 -5.93 -1.87
N GLU A 81 7.76 -5.23 -1.12
CA GLU A 81 8.86 -5.82 -0.36
C GLU A 81 8.36 -6.75 0.75
N LYS A 82 7.29 -6.36 1.47
CA LYS A 82 6.68 -7.16 2.52
C LYS A 82 6.12 -8.50 1.99
N THR A 83 5.54 -8.48 0.79
CA THR A 83 4.85 -9.65 0.22
C THR A 83 5.69 -10.45 -0.76
N GLY A 84 6.77 -9.86 -1.30
CA GLY A 84 7.50 -10.41 -2.43
C GLY A 84 6.72 -10.36 -3.76
N LEU A 85 5.69 -9.52 -3.86
CA LEU A 85 4.80 -9.44 -5.04
C LEU A 85 4.98 -8.12 -5.79
N PHE A 86 4.75 -8.17 -7.10
CA PHE A 86 4.61 -6.99 -7.99
C PHE A 86 5.83 -6.05 -8.09
N LEU A 87 6.97 -6.41 -7.50
CA LEU A 87 8.26 -5.75 -7.69
C LEU A 87 9.32 -6.78 -8.04
N ASN A 88 10.03 -6.55 -9.14
CA ASN A 88 11.17 -7.38 -9.50
C ASN A 88 12.40 -6.92 -8.72
N HIS A 89 13.15 -7.85 -8.14
CA HIS A 89 14.41 -7.56 -7.45
C HIS A 89 15.57 -7.28 -8.42
N GLU A 90 15.40 -7.61 -9.70
CA GLU A 90 16.35 -7.29 -10.76
C GLU A 90 16.14 -5.85 -11.27
N THR A 91 17.11 -4.96 -10.98
CA THR A 91 17.04 -3.53 -11.33
C THR A 91 17.08 -3.29 -12.84
N ARG A 92 17.56 -4.27 -13.62
CA ARG A 92 17.67 -4.20 -15.08
C ARG A 92 17.09 -5.46 -15.72
N CYS A 93 15.78 -5.63 -15.63
CA CYS A 93 15.07 -6.58 -16.46
C CYS A 93 14.77 -5.94 -17.83
N PRO A 94 15.27 -6.48 -18.96
CA PRO A 94 14.82 -6.06 -20.27
C PRO A 94 13.29 -6.18 -20.35
N VAL A 95 12.59 -5.16 -20.85
CA VAL A 95 11.11 -5.16 -20.99
C VAL A 95 10.60 -6.37 -21.80
N ASN A 96 11.48 -6.99 -22.58
CA ASN A 96 11.22 -8.17 -23.40
C ASN A 96 11.87 -9.47 -22.87
N ALA A 97 12.38 -9.48 -21.64
CA ALA A 97 12.83 -10.73 -21.05
C ALA A 97 11.61 -11.66 -20.90
N PRO A 98 11.68 -12.93 -21.35
CA PRO A 98 10.58 -13.86 -21.20
C PRO A 98 10.20 -13.88 -19.72
N SER A 99 8.95 -13.53 -19.43
CA SER A 99 8.44 -13.55 -18.08
C SER A 99 8.63 -14.97 -17.55
N HIS A 100 9.50 -15.14 -16.55
CA HIS A 100 9.55 -16.36 -15.75
C HIS A 100 8.31 -16.42 -14.88
N TYR A 101 7.12 -16.48 -15.49
CA TYR A 101 5.89 -16.97 -14.86
C TYR A 101 6.00 -18.51 -14.78
N SER A 102 6.99 -18.98 -14.03
CA SER A 102 7.07 -20.37 -13.60
C SER A 102 6.29 -20.47 -12.29
N GLY A 103 4.96 -20.54 -12.37
CA GLY A 103 4.16 -20.60 -11.15
C GLY A 103 2.66 -20.85 -11.27
N TYR A 104 2.03 -20.72 -12.45
CA TYR A 104 0.63 -21.13 -12.63
C TYR A 104 0.56 -22.55 -13.19
N SER A 105 0.88 -23.53 -12.33
CA SER A 105 0.45 -24.92 -12.52
C SER A 105 -0.63 -25.24 -11.49
N GLY A 106 -1.88 -24.96 -11.86
CA GLY A 106 -3.03 -25.18 -11.00
C GLY A 106 -4.29 -25.36 -11.82
N ARG A 107 -4.55 -26.62 -12.16
CA ARG A 107 -5.81 -27.32 -12.53
C ARG A 107 -7.06 -26.49 -12.74
#